data_AF-A0A2I4AZR6-F1
#
_entry.id   AF-A0A2I4AZR6-F1
#
_cell.length_a   1.000
_cell.length_b   1.000
_cell.length_c   1.000
_cell.angle_alpha   90.00
_cell.angle_beta   90.00
_cell.angle_gamma   90.00
#
_symmetry.space_group_name_H-M   'P 1'
#
loop_
_entity.id
_entity.type
_entity.pdbx_description
1 polymer ?
#
loop_
_entity_poly.entity_id
_entity_poly.type
_entity_poly.pdbx_seq_one_letter_code
_entity_poly.pdbx_strand_id
1 'polypeptide(L)'
;MAASKQSSRNYGRRARASARARRNLRAPAEREQQSVRHRSIHFLPDADLFRAPAMASGVKVTDEVIAVFNDMKVRKAQANEDEKRKRKKAILFCLSKDLKNIVLDEGKEILQGDVGTTVQDPYQDFVKMLPPNDCRYALYDATYETKETKKEDLVFIFWAPDSAPLKSKMIYASSKDAIKRKFEGIKHEWQVNGLEDLKDRHTLAEKLGGSSVVSLEGRPI
;
A
#
# COMPACT_ATOMS: atom_id res chain seq x y z
N MET A 1 68.81 -10.20 -38.21
CA MET A 1 67.93 -10.20 -39.40
C MET A 1 66.96 -9.03 -39.21
N ALA A 2 67.26 -7.83 -39.70
CA ALA A 2 67.28 -7.37 -41.10
C ALA A 2 65.87 -7.25 -41.71
N ALA A 3 65.52 -5.99 -42.00
CA ALA A 3 64.70 -5.46 -43.11
C ALA A 3 63.21 -5.89 -43.18
N SER A 4 62.27 -4.96 -42.96
CA SER A 4 61.80 -3.92 -43.91
C SER A 4 60.85 -4.46 -45.00
N LYS A 5 59.65 -3.87 -45.04
CA LYS A 5 58.93 -3.25 -46.19
C LYS A 5 57.42 -3.40 -45.94
N GLN A 6 56.62 -2.36 -45.66
CA GLN A 6 56.40 -1.07 -46.34
C GLN A 6 55.46 -1.15 -47.54
N SER A 7 54.64 -0.11 -47.63
CA SER A 7 53.90 0.43 -48.77
C SER A 7 52.48 -0.09 -48.96
N SER A 8 51.42 0.71 -48.84
CA SER A 8 51.10 2.04 -49.42
C SER A 8 49.88 1.82 -50.33
N ARG A 9 48.69 2.34 -50.00
CA ARG A 9 48.18 3.70 -50.29
C ARG A 9 47.36 3.76 -51.58
N ASN A 10 46.14 4.25 -51.37
CA ASN A 10 45.47 5.35 -52.07
C ASN A 10 44.82 5.16 -53.44
N TYR A 11 43.85 6.08 -53.61
CA TYR A 11 43.21 6.61 -54.81
C TYR A 11 42.01 5.77 -55.28
N GLY A 12 40.75 6.24 -55.22
CA GLY A 12 40.24 7.60 -55.31
C GLY A 12 39.87 7.92 -56.75
N ARG A 13 38.57 8.15 -57.02
CA ARG A 13 37.96 9.00 -58.08
C ARG A 13 36.46 8.64 -58.17
N ARG A 14 35.55 9.54 -57.78
CA ARG A 14 34.93 10.60 -58.61
C ARG A 14 34.30 10.06 -59.91
N ALA A 15 32.97 10.06 -59.94
CA ALA A 15 32.21 10.37 -61.16
C ALA A 15 30.95 11.17 -60.78
N ARG A 16 30.90 12.40 -61.29
CA ARG A 16 29.70 13.25 -61.34
C ARG A 16 28.89 12.80 -62.56
N ALA A 17 27.57 12.77 -62.45
CA ALA A 17 26.70 12.96 -63.60
C ALA A 17 25.41 13.64 -63.15
N SER A 18 25.27 14.89 -63.59
CA SER A 18 24.09 15.73 -63.47
C SER A 18 23.07 15.32 -64.54
N ALA A 19 21.79 15.24 -64.20
CA ALA A 19 20.72 15.39 -65.17
C ALA A 19 19.48 16.00 -64.48
N ARG A 20 18.88 16.95 -65.19
CA ARG A 20 17.99 18.01 -64.74
C ARG A 20 16.65 17.82 -65.45
N ALA A 21 15.57 17.53 -64.73
CA ALA A 21 14.20 17.71 -65.21
C ALA A 21 13.25 17.57 -64.01
N ARG A 22 12.71 18.67 -63.47
CA ARG A 22 11.48 19.39 -63.87
C ARG A 22 10.23 18.92 -63.09
N ARG A 23 9.60 19.94 -62.49
CA ARG A 23 8.16 20.11 -62.19
C ARG A 23 7.63 19.58 -60.85
N ASN A 24 7.47 20.56 -59.95
CA ASN A 24 6.32 20.73 -59.05
C ASN A 24 5.01 20.20 -59.66
N LEU A 25 4.23 19.43 -58.90
CA LEU A 25 2.82 19.71 -58.63
C LEU A 25 2.24 18.74 -57.58
N ARG A 26 1.42 19.33 -56.71
CA ARG A 26 0.71 18.78 -55.56
C ARG A 26 -0.11 17.53 -55.91
N ALA A 27 -0.10 16.54 -55.00
CA ALA A 27 -1.08 15.46 -54.95
C ALA A 27 -2.26 15.87 -54.05
N PRO A 28 -3.51 15.82 -54.53
CA PRO A 28 -4.71 15.86 -53.69
C PRO A 28 -5.23 14.46 -53.32
N ALA A 29 -5.89 14.43 -52.17
CA ALA A 29 -6.43 13.30 -51.44
C ALA A 29 -7.33 12.36 -52.24
N GLU A 30 -7.18 11.06 -51.95
CA GLU A 30 -8.00 9.96 -52.44
C GLU A 30 -9.44 10.03 -51.92
N ARG A 31 -10.37 9.77 -52.84
CA ARG A 31 -11.76 9.41 -52.59
C ARG A 31 -11.82 7.97 -52.09
N GLU A 32 -12.70 7.69 -51.14
CA GLU A 32 -13.44 6.42 -51.20
C GLU A 32 -14.92 6.62 -50.85
N GLN A 33 -15.74 5.86 -51.57
CA GLN A 33 -17.19 6.01 -51.72
C GLN A 33 -17.97 5.16 -50.71
N GLN A 34 -19.25 5.51 -50.59
CA GLN A 34 -20.29 4.90 -49.77
C GLN A 34 -20.42 3.37 -49.87
N SER A 35 -20.70 2.74 -48.73
CA SER A 35 -21.65 1.62 -48.67
C SER A 35 -22.35 1.57 -47.33
N VAL A 36 -23.67 1.38 -47.39
CA VAL A 36 -24.62 1.48 -46.28
C VAL A 36 -24.90 0.07 -45.74
N ARG A 37 -25.06 -0.04 -44.41
CA ARG A 37 -25.70 -1.12 -43.62
C ARG A 37 -24.85 -2.36 -43.27
N HIS A 38 -24.40 -2.41 -42.01
CA HIS A 38 -24.96 -3.39 -41.06
C HIS A 38 -24.67 -2.99 -39.61
N ARG A 39 -25.68 -3.16 -38.76
CA ARG A 39 -25.62 -2.98 -37.30
C ARG A 39 -24.51 -3.84 -36.70
N SER A 40 -23.54 -3.20 -36.06
CA SER A 40 -22.76 -3.80 -34.98
C SER A 40 -22.65 -2.76 -33.87
N ILE A 41 -23.27 -3.08 -32.74
CA ILE A 41 -23.32 -2.28 -31.53
C ILE A 41 -21.91 -2.36 -30.93
N HIS A 42 -21.03 -1.41 -31.28
CA HIS A 42 -19.73 -1.30 -30.62
C HIS A 42 -19.95 -0.70 -29.23
N PHE A 43 -20.02 -1.60 -28.25
CA PHE A 43 -19.85 -1.30 -26.85
C PHE A 43 -18.37 -0.90 -26.66
N LEU A 44 -18.09 0.40 -26.73
CA LEU A 44 -16.84 0.95 -26.21
C LEU A 44 -16.91 0.85 -24.68
N PRO A 45 -15.97 0.17 -23.99
CA PRO A 45 -15.84 0.34 -22.56
C PRO A 45 -15.28 1.75 -22.32
N ASP A 46 -16.15 2.62 -21.83
CA ASP A 46 -15.78 3.87 -21.16
C ASP A 46 -14.84 3.51 -20.00
N ALA A 47 -13.54 3.66 -20.23
CA ALA A 47 -12.50 3.43 -19.23
C ALA A 47 -12.23 4.69 -18.40
N ASP A 48 -13.27 5.47 -18.08
CA ASP A 48 -13.18 6.64 -17.19
C ASP A 48 -14.17 6.58 -16.02
N LEU A 49 -14.65 5.37 -15.69
CA LEU A 49 -15.57 5.15 -14.58
C LEU A 49 -14.88 4.69 -13.29
N PHE A 50 -13.75 5.28 -12.86
CA PHE A 50 -13.32 5.17 -11.45
C PHE A 50 -12.34 6.27 -11.02
N ARG A 51 -12.53 7.51 -11.48
CA ARG A 51 -11.94 8.67 -10.79
C ARG A 51 -12.79 8.95 -9.55
N ALA A 52 -12.50 8.24 -8.47
CA ALA A 52 -13.09 8.51 -7.17
C ALA A 52 -12.94 10.01 -6.86
N PRO A 53 -14.04 10.74 -6.55
CA PRO A 53 -13.93 12.15 -6.20
C PRO A 53 -13.01 12.28 -4.97
N ALA A 54 -12.13 13.28 -4.99
CA ALA A 54 -11.31 13.64 -3.83
C ALA A 54 -12.25 14.09 -2.69
N MET A 55 -12.75 13.14 -1.92
CA MET A 55 -13.62 13.39 -0.79
C MET A 55 -12.73 13.77 0.39
N ALA A 56 -12.61 15.07 0.66
CA ALA A 56 -12.14 15.53 1.95
C ALA A 56 -13.26 15.26 2.96
N SER A 57 -13.26 14.08 3.59
CA SER A 57 -14.30 13.71 4.56
C SER A 57 -14.31 14.59 5.82
N GLY A 58 -13.42 15.60 5.91
CA GLY A 58 -13.34 16.55 7.02
C GLY A 58 -13.09 15.90 8.37
N VAL A 59 -12.68 14.63 8.38
CA VAL A 59 -12.53 13.84 9.59
C VAL A 59 -11.29 14.26 10.34
N LYS A 60 -11.48 14.54 11.63
CA LYS A 60 -10.43 14.91 12.56
C LYS A 60 -9.95 13.69 13.33
N VAL A 61 -8.67 13.67 13.63
CA VAL A 61 -8.07 12.68 14.53
C VAL A 61 -8.10 13.28 15.92
N THR A 62 -8.64 12.57 16.89
CA THR A 62 -8.62 13.02 18.29
C THR A 62 -7.21 12.94 18.87
N ASP A 63 -6.91 13.81 19.82
CA ASP A 63 -5.60 13.84 20.48
C ASP A 63 -5.28 12.52 21.22
N GLU A 64 -6.30 11.79 21.66
CA GLU A 64 -6.16 10.46 22.28
C GLU A 64 -5.52 9.45 21.32
N VAL A 65 -5.94 9.45 20.06
CA VAL A 65 -5.39 8.57 19.01
C VAL A 65 -3.93 8.92 18.73
N ILE A 66 -3.60 10.20 18.74
CA ILE A 66 -2.23 10.70 18.53
C ILE A 66 -1.35 10.35 19.73
N ALA A 67 -1.87 10.52 20.96
CA ALA A 67 -1.15 10.18 22.19
C ALA A 67 -0.84 8.68 22.24
N VAL A 68 -1.82 7.83 21.95
CA VAL A 68 -1.65 6.37 21.86
C VAL A 68 -0.60 6.00 20.81
N PHE A 69 -0.66 6.60 19.62
CA PHE A 69 0.32 6.31 18.58
C PHE A 69 1.74 6.70 19.00
N ASN A 70 1.91 7.88 19.62
CA ASN A 70 3.22 8.32 20.09
C ASN A 70 3.74 7.43 21.23
N ASP A 71 2.86 6.98 22.14
CA ASP A 71 3.22 6.05 23.22
C ASP A 71 3.69 4.70 22.66
N MET A 72 2.97 4.15 21.69
CA MET A 72 3.38 2.91 21.01
C MET A 72 4.69 3.08 20.23
N LYS A 73 4.91 4.24 19.60
CA LYS A 73 6.11 4.53 18.81
C LYS A 73 7.34 4.76 19.69
N VAL A 74 7.20 5.52 20.77
CA VAL A 74 8.32 5.87 21.66
C VAL A 74 8.57 4.70 22.61
N ARG A 75 9.42 3.77 22.16
CA ARG A 75 9.90 2.70 23.02
C ARG A 75 10.81 3.28 24.10
N LYS A 76 10.29 3.36 25.32
CA LYS A 76 11.12 3.61 26.51
C LYS A 76 12.07 2.41 26.71
N ALA A 77 13.33 2.55 26.31
CA ALA A 77 14.33 1.50 26.48
C ALA A 77 14.57 1.12 27.95
N GLN A 78 14.24 2.02 28.89
CA GLN A 78 14.36 1.83 30.35
C GLN A 78 12.99 1.74 31.06
N ALA A 79 11.96 1.22 30.39
CA ALA A 79 10.70 0.94 31.06
C ALA A 79 10.84 -0.28 31.99
N ASN A 80 10.35 -0.15 33.22
CA ASN A 80 10.18 -1.27 34.14
C ASN A 80 9.32 -2.37 33.48
N GLU A 81 9.44 -3.62 33.94
CA GLU A 81 8.67 -4.75 33.40
C GLU A 81 7.15 -4.48 33.43
N ASP A 82 6.65 -3.78 34.46
CA ASP A 82 5.27 -3.29 34.54
C ASP A 82 4.88 -2.29 33.44
N GLU A 83 5.77 -1.35 33.11
CA GLU A 83 5.50 -0.38 32.03
C GLU A 83 5.54 -1.06 30.65
N LYS A 84 6.42 -2.04 30.44
CA LYS A 84 6.41 -2.85 29.22
C LYS A 84 5.11 -3.64 29.09
N ARG A 85 4.62 -4.24 30.18
CA ARG A 85 3.35 -4.99 30.19
C ARG A 85 2.14 -4.10 29.85
N LYS A 86 2.17 -2.84 30.29
CA LYS A 86 1.13 -1.84 29.98
C LYS A 86 1.21 -1.28 28.56
N ARG A 87 2.25 -1.62 27.78
CA ARG A 87 2.32 -1.20 26.38
C ARG A 87 1.20 -1.83 25.59
N LYS A 88 0.69 -1.08 24.63
CA LYS A 88 -0.31 -1.58 23.70
C LYS A 88 0.42 -2.35 22.60
N LYS A 89 0.07 -3.62 22.46
CA LYS A 89 0.52 -4.48 21.36
C LYS A 89 -0.35 -4.26 20.14
N ALA A 90 -1.66 -4.17 20.33
CA ALA A 90 -2.62 -3.84 19.29
C ALA A 90 -3.66 -2.86 19.82
N ILE A 91 -4.14 -1.96 18.98
CA ILE A 91 -5.26 -1.09 19.33
C ILE A 91 -6.11 -0.81 18.10
N LEU A 92 -7.42 -0.83 18.29
CA LEU A 92 -8.42 -0.54 17.28
C LEU A 92 -8.96 0.87 17.43
N PHE A 93 -9.23 1.49 16.29
CA PHE A 93 -9.82 2.81 16.17
C PHE A 93 -11.10 2.71 15.34
N CYS A 94 -12.08 3.50 15.72
CA CYS A 94 -13.30 3.68 14.96
C CYS A 94 -13.57 5.14 14.67
N LEU A 95 -14.39 5.37 13.66
CA LEU A 95 -15.06 6.65 13.51
C LEU A 95 -16.16 6.75 14.56
N SER A 96 -16.26 7.93 15.18
CA SER A 96 -17.40 8.29 16.01
C SER A 96 -18.71 8.18 15.21
N LYS A 97 -19.85 8.12 15.89
CA LYS A 97 -21.20 8.06 15.29
C LYS A 97 -21.44 9.18 14.28
N ASP A 98 -20.84 10.34 14.51
CA ASP A 98 -20.91 11.50 13.61
C ASP A 98 -20.05 11.37 12.35
N LEU A 99 -19.22 10.33 12.25
CA LEU A 99 -18.28 10.06 11.15
C LEU A 99 -17.28 11.20 10.89
N LYS A 100 -17.11 12.09 11.87
CA LYS A 100 -16.26 13.31 11.81
C LYS A 100 -15.00 13.20 12.65
N ASN A 101 -14.93 12.26 13.58
CA ASN A 101 -13.79 12.11 14.48
C ASN A 101 -13.35 10.66 14.50
N ILE A 102 -12.05 10.41 14.44
CA ILE A 102 -11.45 9.10 14.72
C ILE A 102 -11.17 9.03 16.20
N VAL A 103 -11.74 8.03 16.86
CA VAL A 103 -11.63 7.76 18.29
C VAL A 103 -11.06 6.36 18.53
N LEU A 104 -10.58 6.13 19.74
CA LEU A 104 -10.18 4.80 20.21
C LEU A 104 -11.43 3.93 20.32
N ASP A 105 -11.33 2.65 19.97
CA ASP A 105 -12.40 1.72 20.28
C ASP A 105 -12.20 1.15 21.68
N GLU A 106 -12.99 1.66 22.62
CA GLU A 106 -12.95 1.27 24.02
C GLU A 106 -13.18 -0.26 24.15
N GLY A 107 -12.21 -0.95 24.77
CA GLY A 107 -12.26 -2.39 24.99
C GLY A 107 -11.71 -3.25 23.85
N LYS A 108 -11.20 -2.65 22.77
CA LYS A 108 -10.54 -3.38 21.67
C LYS A 108 -9.07 -3.01 21.53
N GLU A 109 -8.33 -3.26 22.61
CA GLU A 109 -6.89 -3.14 22.66
C GLU A 109 -6.29 -4.40 23.28
N ILE A 110 -5.08 -4.75 22.84
CA ILE A 110 -4.30 -5.86 23.38
C ILE A 110 -3.07 -5.26 24.01
N LEU A 111 -2.82 -5.56 25.28
CA LEU A 111 -1.61 -5.15 25.96
C LEU A 111 -0.50 -6.18 25.74
N GLN A 112 0.75 -5.73 25.71
CA GLN A 112 1.92 -6.57 25.57
C GLN A 112 2.07 -7.52 26.77
N GLY A 113 1.62 -7.13 27.96
CA GLY A 113 1.63 -8.00 29.14
C GLY A 113 0.62 -9.14 29.10
N ASP A 114 -0.47 -8.99 28.33
CA ASP A 114 -1.43 -10.07 28.10
C ASP A 114 -0.87 -11.13 27.16
N VAL A 115 0.08 -10.76 26.28
CA VAL A 115 0.75 -11.67 25.37
C VAL A 115 1.59 -12.69 26.16
N GLY A 116 1.21 -13.96 26.07
CA GLY A 116 1.84 -15.07 26.80
C GLY A 116 1.23 -15.37 28.17
N THR A 117 0.31 -14.53 28.69
CA THR A 117 -0.43 -14.79 29.93
C THR A 117 -1.88 -15.16 29.63
N THR A 118 -2.66 -14.18 29.16
CA THR A 118 -4.08 -14.33 28.84
C THR A 118 -4.27 -14.63 27.35
N VAL A 119 -3.42 -14.02 26.52
CA VAL A 119 -3.47 -14.07 25.06
C VAL A 119 -2.27 -14.87 24.56
N GLN A 120 -2.50 -16.13 24.21
CA GLN A 120 -1.45 -17.00 23.64
C GLN A 120 -1.04 -16.56 22.23
N ASP A 121 -1.99 -15.98 21.48
CA ASP A 121 -1.80 -15.50 20.11
C ASP A 121 -2.36 -14.10 19.96
N PRO A 122 -1.52 -13.05 20.05
CA PRO A 122 -1.98 -11.67 19.91
C PRO A 122 -2.63 -11.43 18.55
N TYR A 123 -2.08 -12.05 17.51
CA TYR A 123 -2.62 -11.95 16.17
C TYR A 123 -4.01 -12.56 16.03
N GLN A 124 -4.22 -13.76 16.59
CA GLN A 124 -5.50 -14.44 16.47
C GLN A 124 -6.58 -13.76 17.31
N ASP A 125 -6.21 -13.22 18.47
CA ASP A 125 -7.11 -12.43 19.29
C ASP A 125 -7.47 -11.10 18.62
N PHE A 126 -6.49 -10.43 18.04
CA PHE A 126 -6.68 -9.23 17.22
C PHE A 126 -7.69 -9.46 16.07
N VAL A 127 -7.54 -10.57 15.35
CA VAL A 127 -8.49 -10.96 14.29
C VAL A 127 -9.90 -11.19 14.83
N LYS A 128 -10.05 -11.75 16.04
CA LYS A 128 -11.37 -11.96 16.67
C LYS A 128 -12.03 -10.66 17.13
N MET A 129 -11.26 -9.64 17.48
CA MET A 129 -11.80 -8.33 17.89
C MET A 129 -12.38 -7.53 16.71
N LEU A 130 -11.96 -7.86 15.49
CA LEU A 130 -12.37 -7.14 14.29
C LEU A 130 -13.78 -7.54 13.83
N PRO A 131 -14.68 -6.56 13.63
CA PRO A 131 -16.02 -6.86 13.17
C PRO A 131 -16.04 -7.17 11.66
N PRO A 132 -16.76 -8.21 11.22
CA PRO A 132 -16.90 -8.53 9.79
C PRO A 132 -17.77 -7.54 9.01
N ASN A 133 -18.62 -6.77 9.71
CA ASN A 133 -19.61 -5.88 9.09
C ASN A 133 -19.22 -4.39 9.16
N ASP A 134 -18.06 -4.06 9.74
CA ASP A 134 -17.64 -2.69 9.94
C ASP A 134 -16.16 -2.50 9.61
N CYS A 135 -15.84 -1.33 9.06
CA CYS A 135 -14.46 -0.94 8.83
C CYS A 135 -13.84 -0.38 10.11
N ARG A 136 -12.55 -0.62 10.32
CA ARG A 136 -11.78 -0.08 11.45
C ARG A 136 -10.36 0.22 11.04
N TYR A 137 -9.72 1.12 11.76
CA TYR A 137 -8.26 1.20 11.71
C TYR A 137 -7.69 0.45 12.89
N ALA A 138 -6.47 -0.03 12.75
CA ALA A 138 -5.74 -0.60 13.84
C ALA A 138 -4.26 -0.23 13.73
N LEU A 139 -3.63 -0.17 14.89
CA LEU A 139 -2.19 -0.20 15.00
C LEU A 139 -1.81 -1.51 15.65
N TYR A 140 -0.84 -2.19 15.04
CA TYR A 140 -0.33 -3.44 15.52
C TYR A 140 1.20 -3.34 15.58
N ASP A 141 1.77 -3.47 16.77
CA ASP A 141 3.21 -3.61 16.92
C ASP A 141 3.57 -5.07 16.60
N ALA A 142 4.06 -5.31 15.39
CA ALA A 142 4.43 -6.64 14.94
C ALA A 142 5.87 -6.94 15.34
N THR A 143 6.05 -7.96 16.17
CA THR A 143 7.35 -8.51 16.52
C THR A 143 7.67 -9.63 15.53
N TYR A 144 8.74 -9.48 14.78
CA TYR A 144 9.15 -10.44 13.76
C TYR A 144 10.65 -10.71 13.85
N GLU A 145 11.03 -11.94 13.59
CA GLU A 145 12.43 -12.36 13.57
C GLU A 145 12.84 -12.54 12.12
N THR A 146 13.98 -11.95 11.76
CA THR A 146 14.68 -12.25 10.52
C THR A 146 15.82 -13.21 10.82
N LYS A 147 16.47 -13.71 9.76
CA LYS A 147 17.60 -14.66 9.88
C LYS A 147 18.73 -14.19 10.80
N GLU A 148 18.83 -12.88 11.05
CA GLU A 148 19.96 -12.29 11.78
C GLU A 148 19.54 -11.54 13.04
N THR A 149 18.28 -11.08 13.15
CA THR A 149 17.88 -10.26 14.29
C THR A 149 16.36 -10.23 14.49
N LYS A 150 15.96 -10.01 15.75
CA LYS A 150 14.58 -9.74 16.12
C LYS A 150 14.28 -8.26 15.95
N LYS A 151 13.25 -7.95 15.18
CA LYS A 151 12.75 -6.60 14.95
C LYS A 151 11.30 -6.49 15.39
N GLU A 152 10.91 -5.27 15.65
CA GLU A 152 9.55 -4.95 16.01
C GLU A 152 9.22 -3.66 15.27
N ASP A 153 8.19 -3.67 14.43
CA ASP A 153 7.74 -2.50 13.68
C ASP A 153 6.24 -2.28 13.85
N LEU A 154 5.86 -1.01 13.92
CA LEU A 154 4.45 -0.61 13.97
C LEU A 154 3.85 -0.70 12.57
N VAL A 155 2.77 -1.47 12.48
CA VAL A 155 1.98 -1.65 11.27
C VAL A 155 0.65 -0.95 11.44
N PHE A 156 0.35 -0.05 10.51
CA PHE A 156 -0.98 0.51 10.38
C PHE A 156 -1.85 -0.40 9.54
N ILE A 157 -2.87 -0.99 10.15
CA ILE A 157 -3.80 -1.90 9.50
C ILE A 157 -5.10 -1.15 9.22
N PHE A 158 -5.50 -1.11 7.95
CA PHE A 158 -6.81 -0.62 7.53
C PHE A 158 -7.71 -1.80 7.21
N TRP A 159 -8.64 -2.08 8.12
CA TRP A 159 -9.64 -3.13 7.98
C TRP A 159 -10.88 -2.59 7.28
N ALA A 160 -11.20 -3.14 6.10
CA ALA A 160 -12.32 -2.70 5.27
C ALA A 160 -13.04 -3.88 4.61
N PRO A 161 -13.84 -4.65 5.38
CA PRO A 161 -14.47 -5.84 4.86
C PRO A 161 -15.48 -5.54 3.75
N ASP A 162 -15.61 -6.43 2.77
CA ASP A 162 -16.58 -6.24 1.68
C ASP A 162 -18.04 -6.32 2.14
N SER A 163 -18.30 -6.95 3.29
CA SER A 163 -19.62 -6.95 3.94
C SER A 163 -19.94 -5.62 4.65
N ALA A 164 -18.98 -4.71 4.83
CA ALA A 164 -19.25 -3.41 5.42
C ALA A 164 -20.02 -2.48 4.48
N PRO A 165 -20.86 -1.58 5.02
CA PRO A 165 -21.60 -0.63 4.22
C PRO A 165 -20.66 0.27 3.41
N LEU A 166 -20.94 0.40 2.10
CA LEU A 166 -20.12 1.20 1.16
C LEU A 166 -19.87 2.62 1.67
N LYS A 167 -20.89 3.25 2.28
CA LYS A 167 -20.77 4.59 2.87
C LYS A 167 -19.67 4.67 3.93
N SER A 168 -19.60 3.68 4.83
CA SER A 168 -18.54 3.61 5.83
C SER A 168 -17.19 3.36 5.16
N LYS A 169 -17.10 2.41 4.23
CA LYS A 169 -15.85 2.13 3.48
C LYS A 169 -15.32 3.37 2.77
N MET A 170 -16.20 4.16 2.15
CA MET A 170 -15.84 5.44 1.53
C MET A 170 -15.29 6.44 2.55
N ILE A 171 -16.00 6.67 3.66
CA ILE A 171 -15.57 7.64 4.68
C ILE A 171 -14.25 7.22 5.31
N TYR A 172 -14.07 5.94 5.65
CA TYR A 172 -12.81 5.41 6.15
C TYR A 172 -11.69 5.51 5.09
N ALA A 173 -11.95 5.20 3.83
CA ALA A 173 -10.93 5.37 2.78
C ALA A 173 -10.52 6.85 2.65
N SER A 174 -11.48 7.77 2.64
CA SER A 174 -11.26 9.22 2.58
C SER A 174 -10.60 9.81 3.83
N SER A 175 -10.79 9.19 4.98
CA SER A 175 -10.21 9.64 6.26
C SER A 175 -8.83 9.03 6.54
N LYS A 176 -8.42 8.04 5.75
CA LYS A 176 -7.11 7.36 5.87
C LYS A 176 -5.96 8.36 5.78
N ASP A 177 -6.03 9.33 4.86
CA ASP A 177 -4.99 10.34 4.71
C ASP A 177 -4.88 11.26 5.94
N ALA A 178 -6.01 11.57 6.61
CA ALA A 178 -6.01 12.43 7.79
C ALA A 178 -5.31 11.75 8.97
N ILE A 179 -5.58 10.46 9.22
CA ILE A 179 -4.90 9.70 10.27
C ILE A 179 -3.44 9.42 9.93
N LYS A 180 -3.15 9.06 8.68
CA LYS A 180 -1.78 8.81 8.22
C LYS A 180 -0.89 10.04 8.38
N ARG A 181 -1.42 11.24 8.11
CA ARG A 181 -0.70 12.51 8.34
C ARG A 181 -0.40 12.78 9.81
N LYS A 182 -1.19 12.25 10.74
CA LYS A 182 -0.91 12.33 12.18
C LYS A 182 0.03 11.24 12.65
N PHE A 183 0.01 10.08 12.00
CA PHE A 183 0.87 8.95 12.27
C PHE A 183 2.22 9.07 11.52
N GLU A 184 2.92 10.18 11.76
CA GLU A 184 4.20 10.43 11.10
C GLU A 184 5.26 9.41 11.55
N GLY A 185 5.84 8.70 10.59
CA GLY A 185 6.89 7.70 10.81
C GLY A 185 6.43 6.25 10.83
N ILE A 186 5.16 5.95 10.54
CA ILE A 186 4.76 4.58 10.21
C ILE A 186 5.38 4.18 8.87
N LYS A 187 6.14 3.08 8.88
CA LYS A 187 6.77 2.53 7.69
C LYS A 187 5.87 1.54 6.96
N HIS A 188 5.08 0.78 7.70
CA HIS A 188 4.28 -0.32 7.16
C HIS A 188 2.79 0.02 7.25
N GLU A 189 2.15 0.11 6.09
CA GLU A 189 0.70 0.17 5.97
C GLU A 189 0.17 -1.11 5.32
N TRP A 190 -0.85 -1.70 5.92
CA TRP A 190 -1.50 -2.90 5.42
C TRP A 190 -2.99 -2.64 5.28
N GLN A 191 -3.54 -2.85 4.08
CA GLN A 191 -4.97 -2.77 3.83
C GLN A 191 -5.50 -4.18 3.67
N VAL A 192 -6.56 -4.48 4.42
CA VAL A 192 -7.14 -5.82 4.47
C VAL A 192 -8.63 -5.74 4.30
N ASN A 193 -9.15 -6.46 3.31
CA ASN A 193 -10.57 -6.49 2.98
C ASN A 193 -11.25 -7.81 3.38
N GLY A 194 -10.49 -8.82 3.79
CA GLY A 194 -11.00 -10.15 4.10
C GLY A 194 -10.38 -10.72 5.37
N LEU A 195 -11.18 -11.44 6.16
CA LEU A 195 -10.72 -12.06 7.40
C LEU A 195 -9.70 -13.16 7.11
N GLU A 196 -9.75 -13.76 5.92
CA GLU A 196 -8.79 -14.75 5.44
C GLU A 196 -7.38 -14.15 5.30
N ASP A 197 -7.25 -13.01 4.62
CA ASP A 197 -5.98 -12.32 4.42
C ASP A 197 -5.41 -11.82 5.76
N LEU A 198 -6.29 -11.43 6.69
CA LEU A 198 -5.89 -11.08 8.05
C LEU A 198 -5.53 -12.29 8.93
N LYS A 199 -6.03 -13.49 8.65
CA LYS A 199 -5.63 -14.69 9.41
C LYS A 199 -4.29 -15.21 8.95
N ASP A 200 -3.95 -14.92 7.71
CA ASP A 200 -2.71 -15.36 7.14
C ASP A 200 -1.54 -14.54 7.71
N ARG A 201 -0.62 -15.24 8.37
CA ARG A 201 0.57 -14.62 8.96
C ARG A 201 1.60 -14.30 7.89
N HIS A 202 1.55 -14.99 6.76
CA HIS A 202 2.43 -14.77 5.62
C HIS A 202 2.20 -13.37 5.05
N THR A 203 0.94 -12.95 4.85
CA THR A 203 0.65 -11.62 4.28
C THR A 203 1.22 -10.48 5.15
N LEU A 204 1.11 -10.60 6.48
CA LEU A 204 1.71 -9.63 7.39
C LEU A 204 3.24 -9.66 7.31
N ALA A 205 3.85 -10.85 7.28
CA ALA A 205 5.29 -11.01 7.14
C ALA A 205 5.81 -10.42 5.82
N GLU A 206 5.07 -10.59 4.73
CA GLU A 206 5.39 -9.99 3.44
C GLU A 206 5.40 -8.47 3.51
N LYS A 207 4.44 -7.88 4.24
CA LYS A 207 4.37 -6.45 4.44
C LYS A 207 5.52 -5.89 5.27
N LEU A 208 6.01 -6.66 6.24
CA LEU A 208 7.09 -6.26 7.16
C LEU A 208 8.47 -6.39 6.53
N GLY A 209 8.75 -7.51 5.86
CA GLY A 209 10.09 -7.81 5.36
C GLY A 209 10.16 -8.86 4.27
N GLY A 210 9.03 -9.27 3.67
CA GLY A 210 9.04 -10.26 2.61
C GLY A 210 9.64 -11.58 3.07
N SER A 211 10.47 -12.15 2.20
CA SER A 211 11.17 -13.43 2.39
C SER A 211 12.28 -13.41 3.45
N SER A 212 12.57 -12.26 4.06
CA SER A 212 13.60 -12.14 5.10
C SER A 212 13.07 -12.41 6.50
N VAL A 213 11.74 -12.35 6.68
CA VAL A 213 11.09 -12.73 7.92
C VAL A 213 11.07 -14.26 8.00
N VAL A 214 11.48 -14.81 9.15
CA VAL A 214 11.45 -16.26 9.42
C VAL A 214 10.40 -16.63 10.46
N SER A 215 10.04 -15.70 11.34
CA SER A 215 9.02 -15.92 12.36
C SER A 215 8.31 -14.63 12.71
N LEU A 216 7.03 -14.74 13.05
CA LEU A 216 6.17 -13.63 13.45
C LEU A 216 5.50 -13.97 14.78
N GLU A 217 5.62 -13.06 15.75
CA GLU A 217 5.14 -13.24 17.13
C GLU A 217 5.65 -14.52 17.79
N GLY A 218 6.90 -14.90 17.50
CA GLY A 218 7.54 -16.11 18.03
C GLY A 218 7.04 -17.42 17.41
N ARG A 219 6.23 -17.36 16.35
CA ARG A 219 5.81 -18.54 15.57
C ARG A 219 6.37 -18.48 14.15
N PRO A 220 6.80 -19.62 13.60
CA PRO A 220 7.27 -19.68 12.22
C PRO A 220 6.12 -19.36 11.26
N ILE A 221 6.48 -18.72 10.15
CA ILE A 221 5.62 -18.43 8.99
C ILE A 221 5.78 -19.51 7.93
#